data_AF-A0A2W6E1U3-F1
#
_entry.id   AF-A0A2W6E1U3-F1
#
_cell.length_a   1.000
_cell.length_b   1.000
_cell.length_c   1.000
_cell.angle_alpha   90.00
_cell.angle_beta   90.00
_cell.angle_gamma   90.00
#
_symmetry.space_group_name_H-M   'P 1'
#
loop_
_entity.id
_entity.type
_entity.pdbx_description
1 polymer ?
#
loop_
_entity_poly.entity_id
_entity_poly.type
_entity_poly.pdbx_seq_one_letter_code
_entity_poly.pdbx_strand_id
1 'polypeptide(L)'
;MTVHSLTGPCDHAQATPGYRPSRLLRHLARIRHQNCTRPGCRRPAGECDLDHTVPYDQGGLTCLCNIGPACRRDHHCKQAPGWSLTQSAPGYLTWTTPAGRTYTTGPTTYLA
;
A
#
# COMPACT_ATOMS: atom_id res chain seq x y z
N MET A 1 16.39 -14.43 15.19
CA MET A 1 15.49 -14.29 14.01
C MET A 1 14.42 -13.28 14.41
N THR A 2 14.53 -12.03 13.94
CA THR A 2 13.62 -10.95 14.37
C THR A 2 12.30 -11.08 13.62
N VAL A 3 11.23 -11.34 14.33
CA VAL A 3 9.86 -11.34 13.77
C VAL A 3 9.42 -9.89 13.65
N HIS A 4 9.47 -9.34 12.44
CA HIS A 4 8.89 -8.03 12.16
C HIS A 4 7.40 -8.21 11.90
N SER A 5 6.57 -7.56 12.71
CA SER A 5 5.12 -7.64 12.53
C SER A 5 4.74 -6.96 11.21
N LEU A 6 4.07 -7.70 10.32
CA LEU A 6 3.51 -7.12 9.10
C LEU A 6 2.20 -6.36 9.37
N THR A 7 1.72 -6.38 10.60
CA THR A 7 0.52 -5.67 11.07
C THR A 7 0.86 -4.89 12.35
N GLY A 8 0.20 -3.77 12.61
CA GLY A 8 0.54 -2.88 13.73
C GLY A 8 1.53 -1.75 13.34
N PRO A 9 2.08 -0.99 14.32
CA PRO A 9 2.91 0.19 14.03
C PRO A 9 4.19 -0.17 13.24
N CYS A 10 4.55 0.62 12.21
CA CYS A 10 5.82 0.46 11.46
C CYS A 10 6.98 0.98 12.32
N ASP A 11 7.97 0.12 12.60
CA ASP A 11 9.26 0.46 13.22
C ASP A 11 10.29 1.00 12.21
N HIS A 12 9.88 1.11 10.95
CA HIS A 12 10.69 1.48 9.79
C HIS A 12 11.92 0.59 9.54
N ALA A 13 12.01 -0.58 10.17
CA ALA A 13 13.17 -1.47 10.05
C ALA A 13 13.40 -1.96 8.62
N GLN A 14 12.34 -2.05 7.82
CA GLN A 14 12.37 -2.48 6.42
C GLN A 14 12.26 -1.31 5.43
N ALA A 15 12.40 -0.07 5.89
CA ALA A 15 12.35 1.10 5.03
C ALA A 15 13.52 1.09 4.03
N THR A 16 13.27 1.62 2.84
CA THR A 16 14.30 1.82 1.81
C THR A 16 14.65 3.30 1.71
N PRO A 17 15.94 3.70 1.59
CA PRO A 17 16.32 5.11 1.52
C PRO A 17 15.81 5.82 0.27
N GLY A 18 15.63 5.07 -0.82
CA GLY A 18 15.24 5.58 -2.13
C GLY A 18 13.75 5.39 -2.45
N TYR A 19 13.34 6.00 -3.56
CA TYR A 19 12.01 5.80 -4.15
C TYR A 19 11.72 4.33 -4.47
N ARG A 20 12.71 3.60 -5.02
CA ARG A 20 12.55 2.20 -5.42
C ARG A 20 12.61 1.30 -4.19
N PRO A 21 11.53 0.56 -3.84
CA PRO A 21 11.52 -0.34 -2.68
C PRO A 21 12.56 -1.45 -2.83
N SER A 22 13.18 -1.90 -1.74
CA SER A 22 14.11 -3.05 -1.74
C SER A 22 13.41 -4.37 -2.14
N ARG A 23 14.19 -5.41 -2.49
CA ARG A 23 13.62 -6.73 -2.83
C ARG A 23 12.77 -7.30 -1.68
N LEU A 24 13.25 -7.18 -0.45
CA LEU A 24 12.55 -7.63 0.74
C LEU A 24 11.25 -6.83 0.94
N LEU A 25 11.32 -5.51 0.88
CA LEU A 25 10.14 -4.65 1.03
C LEU A 25 9.07 -4.94 -0.03
N ARG A 26 9.48 -5.18 -1.28
CA ARG A 26 8.55 -5.60 -2.35
C ARG A 26 7.85 -6.91 -2.03
N HIS A 27 8.59 -7.89 -1.52
CA HIS A 27 8.06 -9.19 -1.15
C HIS A 27 7.05 -9.07 -0.01
N LEU A 28 7.41 -8.35 1.05
CA LEU A 28 6.54 -8.13 2.22
C LEU A 28 5.24 -7.41 1.84
N ALA A 29 5.31 -6.37 1.01
CA ALA A 29 4.12 -5.64 0.55
C ALA A 29 3.16 -6.52 -0.26
N ARG A 30 3.69 -7.42 -1.11
CA ARG A 30 2.92 -8.35 -1.95
C ARG A 30 2.35 -9.54 -1.18
N ILE A 31 3.02 -10.01 -0.13
CA ILE A 31 2.43 -11.03 0.75
C ILE A 31 1.32 -10.41 1.60
N ARG A 32 1.49 -9.17 2.04
CA ARG A 32 0.47 -8.50 2.84
C ARG A 32 -0.83 -8.31 2.09
N HIS A 33 -0.76 -7.96 0.80
CA HIS A 33 -1.95 -7.85 -0.06
C HIS A 33 -1.75 -8.71 -1.30
N GLN A 34 -2.59 -9.73 -1.47
CA GLN A 34 -2.55 -10.57 -2.67
C GLN A 34 -2.95 -9.80 -3.93
N ASN A 35 -3.79 -8.76 -3.78
CA ASN A 35 -4.36 -7.99 -4.88
C ASN A 35 -4.08 -6.49 -4.71
N CYS A 36 -4.40 -5.71 -5.75
CA CYS A 36 -4.51 -4.26 -5.65
C CYS A 36 -5.40 -3.84 -4.47
N THR A 37 -4.98 -2.80 -3.76
CA THR A 37 -5.62 -2.31 -2.53
C THR A 37 -6.90 -1.51 -2.78
N ARG A 38 -7.21 -1.13 -4.03
CA ARG A 38 -8.48 -0.46 -4.34
C ARG A 38 -9.63 -1.46 -4.10
N PRO A 39 -10.67 -1.07 -3.34
CA PRO A 39 -11.79 -1.96 -3.01
C PRO A 39 -12.38 -2.66 -4.23
N GLY A 40 -12.48 -3.99 -4.15
CA GLY A 40 -13.01 -4.85 -5.22
C GLY A 40 -12.08 -5.05 -6.43
N CYS A 41 -10.87 -4.48 -6.43
CA CYS A 41 -9.88 -4.78 -7.47
C CYS A 41 -9.29 -6.18 -7.27
N ARG A 42 -9.24 -6.98 -8.34
CA ARG A 42 -8.70 -8.35 -8.32
C ARG A 42 -7.37 -8.50 -9.05
N ARG A 43 -6.75 -7.39 -9.49
CA ARG A 43 -5.42 -7.43 -10.13
C ARG A 43 -4.40 -8.00 -9.11
N PRO A 44 -3.65 -9.06 -9.44
CA PRO A 44 -2.65 -9.61 -8.53
C PRO A 44 -1.58 -8.58 -8.17
N ALA A 45 -1.15 -8.55 -6.91
CA ALA A 45 -0.14 -7.60 -6.42
C ALA A 45 1.23 -7.77 -7.10
N GLY A 46 1.51 -8.95 -7.66
CA GLY A 46 2.68 -9.18 -8.52
C GLY A 46 2.70 -8.32 -9.79
N GLU A 47 1.52 -7.95 -10.30
CA GLU A 47 1.32 -7.12 -11.50
C GLU A 47 1.02 -5.64 -11.17
N CYS A 48 1.09 -5.29 -9.89
CA CYS A 48 0.85 -3.93 -9.41
C CYS A 48 2.18 -3.19 -9.18
N ASP A 49 2.12 -1.86 -9.31
CA ASP A 49 3.13 -1.00 -8.73
C ASP A 49 2.98 -1.02 -7.20
N LEU A 50 4.06 -0.71 -6.48
CA LEU A 50 3.98 -0.37 -5.07
C LEU A 50 3.92 1.15 -4.97
N ASP A 51 2.71 1.64 -4.81
CA ASP A 51 2.39 3.06 -4.87
C ASP A 51 2.47 3.68 -3.47
N HIS A 52 3.04 4.89 -3.39
CA HIS A 52 3.25 5.61 -2.15
C HIS A 52 2.00 6.38 -1.74
N THR A 53 1.44 6.19 -0.54
CA THR A 53 0.27 6.97 -0.10
C THR A 53 0.58 8.45 0.10
N VAL A 54 1.72 8.76 0.72
CA VAL A 54 2.35 10.09 0.72
C VAL A 54 3.45 10.06 -0.34
N PRO A 55 3.41 10.93 -1.36
CA PRO A 55 4.42 10.95 -2.43
C PRO A 55 5.85 11.05 -1.89
N TYR A 56 6.77 10.31 -2.51
CA TYR A 56 8.16 10.25 -2.06
C TYR A 56 8.86 11.62 -2.14
N ASP A 57 8.59 12.37 -3.21
CA ASP A 57 9.07 13.74 -3.42
C ASP A 57 8.47 14.76 -2.45
N GLN A 58 7.43 14.38 -1.70
CA GLN A 58 6.82 15.16 -0.62
C GLN A 58 7.23 14.64 0.77
N GLY A 59 8.31 13.86 0.86
CA GLY A 59 8.85 13.34 2.11
C GLY A 59 8.26 12.00 2.55
N GLY A 60 7.46 11.35 1.70
CA GLY A 60 6.92 10.02 1.97
C GLY A 60 8.01 8.95 2.03
N LEU A 61 8.13 8.26 3.17
CA LEU A 61 9.08 7.16 3.31
C LEU A 61 8.70 5.96 2.43
N THR A 62 9.69 5.26 1.90
CA THR A 62 9.48 3.94 1.29
C THR A 62 9.47 2.88 2.40
N CYS A 63 8.43 2.85 3.26
CA CYS A 63 8.10 1.78 4.25
C CYS A 63 6.77 1.11 3.88
N LEU A 64 6.57 -0.10 4.39
CA LEU A 64 5.29 -0.80 4.54
C LEU A 64 4.13 0.05 5.11
N CYS A 65 4.38 1.15 5.82
CA CYS A 65 3.36 2.09 6.32
C CYS A 65 2.94 3.16 5.31
N ASN A 66 3.62 3.25 4.16
CA ASN A 66 3.36 4.28 3.17
C ASN A 66 3.35 3.73 1.74
N ILE A 67 3.45 2.41 1.55
CA ILE A 67 3.34 1.79 0.21
C ILE A 67 2.31 0.67 0.23
N GLY A 68 1.62 0.50 -0.90
CA GLY A 68 0.71 -0.63 -1.12
C GLY A 68 0.57 -0.98 -2.61
N PRO A 69 0.16 -2.22 -2.95
CA PRO A 69 -0.08 -2.59 -4.34
C PRO A 69 -1.22 -1.77 -4.98
N ALA A 70 -0.91 -1.05 -6.05
CA ALA A 70 -1.89 -0.39 -6.90
C ALA A 70 -1.65 -0.78 -8.36
N CYS A 71 -2.68 -1.28 -9.05
CA CYS A 71 -2.57 -1.53 -10.48
C CYS A 71 -2.45 -0.20 -11.24
N ARG A 72 -1.88 -0.19 -12.44
CA ARG A 72 -1.72 1.05 -13.23
C ARG A 72 -3.01 1.86 -13.32
N ARG A 73 -4.15 1.24 -13.63
CA ARG A 73 -5.44 1.94 -13.68
C ARG A 73 -5.79 2.65 -12.37
N ASP A 74 -5.62 1.96 -11.24
CA ASP A 74 -6.03 2.47 -9.93
C ASP A 74 -4.99 3.46 -9.35
N HIS A 75 -3.71 3.30 -9.70
CA HIS A 75 -2.67 4.30 -9.45
C HIS A 75 -3.03 5.62 -10.16
N HIS A 76 -3.41 5.58 -11.44
CA HIS A 76 -3.87 6.79 -12.14
C HIS A 76 -5.15 7.37 -11.52
N CYS A 77 -6.09 6.50 -11.10
CA CYS A 77 -7.32 6.91 -10.44
C CYS A 77 -7.07 7.71 -9.15
N LYS A 78 -6.10 7.27 -8.33
CA LYS A 78 -5.71 7.99 -7.11
C LYS A 78 -5.23 9.41 -7.36
N GLN A 79 -4.59 9.67 -8.52
CA GLN A 79 -4.08 10.98 -8.89
C GLN A 79 -5.17 11.90 -9.47
N ALA A 80 -6.37 11.38 -9.73
CA ALA A 80 -7.46 12.15 -10.31
C ALA A 80 -8.13 13.07 -9.27
N PRO A 81 -8.67 14.24 -9.68
CA PRO A 81 -9.33 15.16 -8.76
C PRO A 81 -10.45 14.50 -7.92
N GLY A 82 -10.48 14.83 -6.63
CA GLY A 82 -11.47 14.31 -5.67
C GLY A 82 -11.21 12.89 -5.18
N TRP A 83 -10.26 12.15 -5.76
CA TRP A 83 -9.78 10.91 -5.17
C TRP A 83 -8.75 11.17 -4.10
N SER A 84 -8.76 10.37 -3.04
CA SER A 84 -7.67 10.36 -2.06
C SER A 84 -7.41 8.95 -1.55
N LEU A 85 -6.16 8.72 -1.14
CA LEU A 85 -5.71 7.46 -0.55
C LEU A 85 -4.91 7.78 0.70
N THR A 86 -5.35 7.25 1.84
CA THR A 86 -4.63 7.36 3.11
C THR A 86 -4.29 5.97 3.65
N GLN A 87 -3.27 5.91 4.50
CA GLN A 87 -2.84 4.67 5.14
C GLN A 87 -2.72 4.90 6.65
N SER A 88 -3.67 4.38 7.42
CA SER A 88 -3.72 4.57 8.88
C SER A 88 -2.74 3.68 9.64
N ALA A 89 -2.40 2.53 9.06
CA ALA A 89 -1.42 1.59 9.56
C ALA A 89 -0.85 0.77 8.39
N PRO A 90 0.32 0.11 8.55
CA PRO A 90 0.81 -0.88 7.60
C PRO A 90 -0.29 -1.84 7.11
N GLY A 91 -0.60 -1.76 5.82
CA GLY A 91 -1.63 -2.56 5.16
C GLY A 91 -3.09 -2.17 5.38
N TYR A 92 -3.38 -1.04 5.99
CA TYR A 92 -4.75 -0.51 6.08
C TYR A 92 -4.86 0.73 5.22
N LEU A 93 -5.41 0.58 4.02
CA LEU A 93 -5.52 1.64 3.03
C LEU A 93 -6.96 2.08 2.85
N THR A 94 -7.22 3.37 3.03
CA THR A 94 -8.55 3.97 2.88
C THR A 94 -8.61 4.80 1.62
N TRP A 95 -9.44 4.36 0.68
CA TRP A 95 -9.75 5.06 -0.56
C TRP A 95 -10.98 5.94 -0.35
N THR A 96 -10.86 7.22 -0.70
CA THR A 96 -11.99 8.15 -0.78
C THR A 96 -12.28 8.45 -2.23
N THR A 97 -13.54 8.29 -2.63
CA THR A 97 -14.03 8.62 -3.97
C THR A 97 -14.38 10.11 -4.08
N PRO A 98 -14.49 10.68 -5.29
CA PRO A 98 -14.93 12.07 -5.49
C PRO A 98 -16.30 12.39 -4.89
N ALA A 99 -17.15 11.39 -4.71
CA ALA A 99 -18.45 11.52 -4.05
C ALA A 99 -18.37 11.48 -2.51
N GLY A 100 -17.15 11.51 -1.93
CA GLY A 100 -16.92 11.47 -0.49
C GLY A 100 -17.07 10.10 0.17
N ARG A 101 -17.35 9.03 -0.61
CA ARG A 101 -17.45 7.66 -0.05
C ARG A 101 -16.08 7.11 0.27
N THR A 102 -15.93 6.54 1.46
CA THR A 102 -14.70 5.93 1.95
C THR A 102 -14.81 4.41 2.02
N TYR A 103 -13.70 3.74 1.71
CA TYR A 103 -13.60 2.29 1.73
C TYR A 103 -12.20 1.88 2.19
N THR A 104 -12.12 0.99 3.18
CA THR A 104 -10.85 0.51 3.72
C THR A 104 -10.57 -0.92 3.27
N THR A 105 -9.37 -1.14 2.75
CA THR A 105 -8.82 -2.47 2.44
C THR A 105 -7.73 -2.80 3.45
N GLY A 106 -7.90 -3.91 4.16
CA GLY A 106 -6.90 -4.44 5.09
C GLY A 106 -5.94 -5.44 4.44
N PRO A 107 -5.00 -6.01 5.23
CA PRO A 107 -4.18 -7.14 4.82
C PRO A 107 -5.04 -8.33 4.35
N THR A 108 -4.53 -9.12 3.42
CA THR A 108 -5.19 -10.36 3.02
C THR A 108 -5.20 -11.35 4.18
N THR A 109 -6.40 -11.78 4.57
CA THR A 109 -6.58 -12.90 5.51
C THR A 109 -6.36 -14.21 4.74
N TYR A 110 -5.31 -14.93 5.11
CA TYR A 110 -5.11 -16.29 4.67
C TYR A 110 -5.91 -17.19 5.61
N LEU A 111 -6.92 -17.88 5.08
CA LEU A 111 -7.60 -18.91 5.85
C LEU A 111 -6.58 -20.04 6.09
N ALA A 112 -6.46 -20.44 7.35
CA ALA A 112 -5.61 -21.54 7.78
C ALA A 112 -6.22 -22.89 7.40
#